data_AF-A0A1F4A1V1-F1
#
_entry.id   AF-A0A1F4A1V1-F1
#
_cell.length_a   1.000
_cell.length_b   1.000
_cell.length_c   1.000
_cell.angle_alpha   90.00
_cell.angle_beta   90.00
_cell.angle_gamma   90.00
#
_symmetry.space_group_name_H-M   'P 1'
#
loop_
_entity.id
_entity.type
_entity.pdbx_description
1 polymer ?
#
loop_
_entity_poly.entity_id
_entity_poly.type
_entity_poly.pdbx_seq_one_letter_code
_entity_poly.pdbx_strand_id
1 'polypeptide(L)' 'MEVNERMRSYRVRQRAAGLRLIQLWVPDTRSPDFAAECRRQSRLLRGDPAEAEALEFIERAGAWDHDAPR' A
#
# COMPACT_ATOMS: atom_id res chain seq x y z
N MET A 1 -6.03 -26.06 9.03
CA MET A 1 -4.99 -25.65 8.05
C MET A 1 -4.04 -24.71 8.76
N GLU A 2 -2.76 -25.06 8.75
CA GLU A 2 -1.68 -24.23 9.26
C GLU A 2 -1.64 -22.88 8.50
N VAL A 3 -1.30 -21.79 9.19
CA VAL A 3 -1.24 -20.43 8.58
C VAL A 3 -0.32 -20.41 7.35
N ASN A 4 0.72 -21.25 7.37
CA ASN A 4 1.68 -21.38 6.28
C ASN A 4 1.05 -21.94 4.99
N GLU A 5 0.21 -22.98 5.10
CA GLU A 5 -0.50 -23.57 3.95
C GLU A 5 -1.44 -22.55 3.30
N ARG A 6 -2.18 -21.79 4.13
CA ARG A 6 -3.08 -20.73 3.64
C ARG A 6 -2.32 -19.64 2.89
N MET A 7 -1.19 -19.19 3.44
CA MET A 7 -0.31 -18.21 2.78
C MET A 7 0.26 -18.74 1.47
N ARG A 8 0.65 -20.01 1.41
CA ARG A 8 1.18 -20.66 0.21
C ARG A 8 0.14 -20.71 -0.90
N SER A 9 -1.07 -21.19 -0.60
CA SER A 9 -2.17 -21.25 -1.58
C SER A 9 -2.60 -19.87 -2.06
N TYR A 10 -2.59 -18.86 -1.19
CA TYR A 10 -2.84 -17.47 -1.59
C TYR A 10 -1.80 -16.96 -2.60
N ARG A 11 -0.50 -17.16 -2.33
CA ARG A 11 0.57 -16.75 -3.26
C ARG A 11 0.49 -17.46 -4.62
N VAL A 12 0.07 -18.73 -4.65
CA VAL A 12 -0.13 -19.48 -5.91
C VAL A 12 -1.22 -18.83 -6.75
N ARG A 13 -2.38 -18.49 -6.16
CA ARG A 13 -3.45 -17.78 -6.88
C ARG A 13 -3.01 -16.41 -7.39
N GLN A 14 -2.32 -15.63 -6.56
CA GLN A 14 -1.83 -14.30 -6.99
C GLN A 14 -0.84 -14.41 -8.16
N ARG A 15 0.05 -15.40 -8.16
CA ARG A 15 0.95 -15.63 -9.30
C ARG A 15 0.20 -16.05 -10.56
N ALA A 16 -0.83 -16.89 -10.44
CA ALA A 16 -1.67 -17.28 -11.58
C ALA A 16 -2.43 -16.08 -12.17
N ALA A 17 -2.80 -15.10 -11.33
CA ALA A 17 -3.39 -13.83 -11.75
C ALA A 17 -2.36 -12.83 -12.31
N GLY A 18 -1.10 -13.23 -12.53
CA GLY A 18 -0.05 -12.37 -13.08
C GLY A 18 0.61 -11.42 -12.06
N LEU A 19 0.30 -11.55 -10.78
CA LEU A 19 0.86 -10.69 -9.73
C LEU A 19 2.18 -11.27 -9.18
N ARG A 20 3.14 -10.37 -8.92
CA ARG A 20 4.42 -10.70 -8.27
C ARG A 20 4.43 -10.19 -6.84
N LEU A 21 4.67 -11.08 -5.88
CA LEU A 21 4.89 -10.69 -4.49
C LEU A 21 6.22 -9.95 -4.37
N ILE A 22 6.19 -8.75 -3.83
CA ILE A 22 7.38 -8.02 -3.38
C ILE A 22 7.43 -8.04 -1.86
N GLN A 23 8.60 -8.32 -1.30
CA GLN A 23 8.85 -8.22 0.14
C GLN A 23 9.68 -6.96 0.37
N LEU A 24 9.06 -5.99 1.05
CA LEU A 24 9.68 -4.72 1.36
C LEU A 24 9.75 -4.56 2.88
N TRP A 25 10.90 -4.12 3.37
CA TRP A 25 11.01 -3.62 4.74
C TRP A 25 10.48 -2.20 4.78
N VAL A 26 9.43 -2.00 5.56
CA VAL A 26 8.81 -0.69 5.78
C VAL A 26 9.03 -0.25 7.23
N PRO A 27 8.98 1.06 7.52
CA PRO A 27 8.99 1.54 8.90
C PRO A 27 7.89 0.86 9.73
N ASP A 28 8.16 0.59 11.02
CA ASP A 28 7.15 0.02 11.91
C ASP A 28 6.05 1.04 12.18
N THR A 29 4.90 0.85 11.52
CA THR A 29 3.75 1.76 11.58
C THR A 29 3.06 1.77 12.94
N ARG A 30 3.41 0.84 13.84
CA ARG A 30 2.92 0.80 15.22
C ARG A 30 3.75 1.65 16.16
N SER A 31 4.95 2.05 15.75
CA SER A 31 5.80 2.92 16.56
C SER A 31 5.18 4.33 16.64
N PRO A 32 5.14 4.97 17.82
CA PRO A 32 4.70 6.36 17.94
C PRO A 32 5.57 7.32 17.11
N ASP A 33 6.85 6.97 16.87
CA ASP A 33 7.78 7.78 16.08
C ASP A 33 7.36 7.83 14.61
N PHE A 34 6.80 6.74 14.08
CA PHE A 34 6.26 6.73 12.72
C PHE A 34 5.15 7.76 12.57
N ALA A 35 4.20 7.78 13.51
CA ALA A 35 3.11 8.76 13.49
C ALA A 35 3.62 10.20 13.68
N ALA A 36 4.68 10.40 14.47
CA ALA A 36 5.32 11.70 14.62
C ALA A 36 5.97 12.17 13.31
N GLU A 37 6.67 11.27 12.62
CA GLU A 37 7.33 11.56 11.35
C GLU A 37 6.33 11.83 10.23
N CYS A 38 5.26 11.05 10.12
CA CYS A 38 4.16 11.34 9.17
C CYS A 38 3.61 12.74 9.38
N ARG A 39 3.30 13.13 10.63
CA ARG A 39 2.82 14.49 10.94
C ARG A 39 3.84 15.56 10.57
N ARG A 40 5.14 15.31 10.80
CA ARG A 40 6.20 16.26 10.44
C ARG A 40 6.26 16.45 8.92
N GLN A 41 6.26 15.36 8.15
CA GLN A 41 6.34 15.40 6.69
C GLN A 41 5.10 16.03 6.06
N SER A 42 3.89 15.67 6.48
CA SER A 42 2.66 16.31 5.95
C SER A 42 2.61 17.81 6.22
N ARG A 43 3.20 18.29 7.33
CA ARG A 43 3.30 19.73 7.57
C ARG A 43 4.27 20.42 6.63
N LEU A 44 5.33 19.75 6.21
CA LEU A 44 6.32 20.31 5.28
C LEU A 44 5.77 20.47 3.86
N LEU A 45 4.86 19.58 3.45
CA LEU A 45 4.22 19.61 2.13
C LEU A 45 3.03 20.57 2.05
N ARG A 46 2.55 21.09 3.19
CA ARG A 46 1.34 21.92 3.24
C ARG A 46 1.43 23.11 2.28
N GLY A 47 0.55 23.11 1.28
CA GLY A 47 0.43 24.18 0.30
C GLY A 47 1.38 24.03 -0.90
N ASP A 48 2.12 22.93 -0.98
CA ASP A 48 2.90 22.55 -2.15
C ASP A 48 1.92 22.10 -3.28
N PRO A 49 1.92 22.75 -4.44
CA PRO A 49 1.12 22.31 -5.58
C PRO A 49 1.39 20.87 -6.01
N ALA A 50 2.62 20.39 -5.83
CA ALA A 50 2.99 19.02 -6.15
C ALA A 50 2.32 18.00 -5.22
N GLU A 51 2.01 18.37 -3.97
CA GLU A 51 1.23 17.52 -3.07
C GLU A 51 -0.19 17.30 -3.61
N ALA A 52 -0.84 18.36 -4.06
CA ALA A 52 -2.19 18.28 -4.63
C ALA A 52 -2.22 17.44 -5.92
N GLU A 53 -1.27 17.67 -6.84
CA GLU A 53 -1.16 16.90 -8.08
C GLU A 53 -0.91 15.40 -7.80
N ALA A 54 0.00 15.09 -6.86
CA ALA A 54 0.31 13.73 -6.49
C ALA A 54 -0.92 13.02 -5.88
N LEU A 55 -1.67 13.69 -5.01
CA LEU A 55 -2.89 13.14 -4.40
C LEU A 55 -3.98 12.89 -5.45
N GLU A 56 -4.18 13.82 -6.40
CA GLU A 56 -5.13 13.63 -7.51
C GLU A 56 -4.71 12.45 -8.41
N PHE A 57 -3.41 12.33 -8.70
CA PHE A 57 -2.89 11.18 -9.43
C PHE A 57 -3.17 9.86 -8.70
N ILE A 58 -2.87 9.79 -7.40
CA ILE A 58 -3.06 8.59 -6.58
C ILE A 58 -4.55 8.21 -6.54
N GLU A 59 -5.46 9.17 -6.35
CA GLU A 59 -6.90 8.93 -6.35
C GLU A 59 -7.37 8.30 -7.67
N ARG A 60 -6.91 8.85 -8.80
CA ARG A 60 -7.23 8.31 -10.13
C ARG A 60 -6.63 6.92 -10.37
N ALA A 61 -5.40 6.69 -9.93
CA ALA A 61 -4.69 5.42 -10.13
C ALA A 61 -5.16 4.31 -9.17
N GLY A 62 -5.66 4.69 -7.99
CA GLY A 62 -6.07 3.79 -6.91
C GLY A 62 -7.48 3.22 -7.04
N ALA A 63 -8.24 3.60 -8.08
CA ALA A 63 -9.54 3.02 -8.41
C ALA A 63 -9.38 1.55 -8.84
N TRP A 64 -9.21 0.67 -7.85
CA TRP A 64 -9.20 -0.77 -8.03
C TRP A 64 -10.65 -1.24 -8.23
N ASP A 65 -10.91 -1.94 -9.33
CA ASP A 65 -12.23 -2.54 -9.57
C ASP A 65 -12.51 -3.61 -8.51
N HIS A 66 -13.43 -3.30 -7.58
CA HIS A 66 -13.86 -4.22 -6.54
C HIS A 66 -14.67 -5.42 -7.09
N ASP A 67 -15.12 -5.35 -8.34
CA ASP A 67 -15.96 -6.35 -9.01
C ASP A 67 -15.19 -7.23 -10.02
N ALA A 68 -13.86 -7.10 -10.09
CA ALA A 68 -13.03 -8.00 -10.88
C ALA A 68 -13.26 -9.47 -10.43
N PRO A 69 -13.55 -10.41 -11.36
CA PRO A 69 -13.95 -11.77 -11.02
C PRO A 69 -12.87 -12.46 -10.17
N ARG A 70 -13.31 -13.05 -9.04
CA ARG A 70 -12.47 -13.74 -8.04
C ARG A 70 -12.00 -15.12 -8.48
#